data_AF-J9CP59-F1
#
_entry.id   AF-J9CP59-F1
#
_cell.length_a   1.000
_cell.length_b   1.000
_cell.length_c   1.000
_cell.angle_alpha   90.00
_cell.angle_beta   90.00
_cell.angle_gamma   90.00
#
_symmetry.space_group_name_H-M   'P 1'
#
loop_
_entity.id
_entity.type
_entity.pdbx_description
1 polymer ?
#
loop_
_entity_poly.entity_id
_entity_poly.type
_entity_poly.pdbx_seq_one_letter_code
_entity_poly.pdbx_strand_id
1 'polypeptide(L)'
;MVELDELCRVKAYFPLKEEMPATQWIGGVIVLSPSKRLSLGTDERFTDFLQRAVGEPGLEVPVYAWHIACFDFQKEDLLPESSLICLE
;
A
#
# COMPACT_ATOMS: atom_id res chain seq x y z
N MET A 1 7.89 18.46 -6.71
CA MET A 1 8.19 19.20 -7.97
C MET A 1 8.91 20.52 -7.65
N VAL A 2 9.84 20.97 -8.50
CA VAL A 2 10.64 22.20 -8.29
C VAL A 2 10.51 23.10 -9.52
N GLU A 3 10.24 24.39 -9.31
CA GLU A 3 10.23 25.38 -10.40
C GLU A 3 11.60 26.04 -10.49
N LEU A 4 12.17 26.09 -11.70
CA LEU A 4 13.42 26.80 -11.97
C LEU A 4 13.13 28.13 -12.66
N ASP A 5 13.97 29.14 -12.40
CA ASP A 5 13.98 30.38 -13.18
C ASP A 5 14.71 30.21 -14.53
N GLU A 6 14.75 31.28 -15.32
CA GLU A 6 15.41 31.30 -16.64
C GLU A 6 16.93 31.06 -16.57
N LEU A 7 17.52 31.12 -15.38
CA LEU A 7 18.94 30.84 -15.11
C LEU A 7 19.15 29.46 -14.48
N CYS A 8 18.12 28.59 -14.54
CA CYS A 8 18.10 27.26 -13.96
C CYS A 8 18.31 27.22 -12.44
N ARG A 9 17.97 28.29 -11.71
CA ARG A 9 18.04 28.34 -10.26
C ARG A 9 16.69 28.01 -9.65
N VAL A 10 16.69 27.41 -8.46
CA VAL A 10 15.46 27.07 -7.75
C VAL A 10 14.71 28.34 -7.39
N LYS A 11 13.54 28.53 -7.99
CA LYS A 11 12.66 29.68 -7.82
C LYS A 11 11.59 29.42 -6.76
N ALA A 12 11.07 28.20 -6.72
CA ALA A 12 10.06 27.80 -5.74
C ALA A 12 10.19 26.32 -5.37
N TYR A 13 9.98 26.05 -4.09
CA TYR A 13 9.86 24.71 -3.54
C TYR A 13 8.39 24.45 -3.24
N PHE A 14 7.75 23.54 -3.98
CA PHE A 14 6.40 23.09 -3.63
C PHE A 14 6.55 22.09 -2.48
N PRO A 15 5.90 22.31 -1.32
CA PRO A 15 6.03 21.39 -0.21
C PRO A 15 5.59 19.99 -0.63
N LEU A 16 6.46 19.01 -0.41
CA LEU A 16 6.22 17.58 -0.67
C LEU A 16 4.97 17.02 0.02
N LYS A 17 4.27 17.80 0.86
CA LYS A 17 3.05 17.41 1.58
C LYS A 17 1.97 16.84 0.66
N GLU A 18 1.83 17.38 -0.55
CA GLU A 18 0.85 16.91 -1.55
C GLU A 18 1.36 15.69 -2.34
N GLU A 19 2.68 15.55 -2.51
CA GLU A 19 3.31 14.41 -3.21
C GLU A 19 3.50 13.19 -2.29
N MET A 20 3.61 13.38 -0.97
CA MET A 20 3.75 12.31 0.02
C MET A 20 2.64 11.24 -0.08
N PRO A 21 1.34 11.56 -0.06
CA PRO A 21 0.28 10.55 -0.22
C PRO A 21 0.33 9.87 -1.61
N ALA A 22 0.76 10.58 -2.65
CA ALA A 22 0.94 9.98 -3.98
C ALA A 22 2.11 8.98 -4.02
N THR A 23 3.13 9.18 -3.18
CA THR A 23 4.28 8.28 -3.05
C THR A 23 4.12 7.18 -2.00
N GLN A 24 3.11 7.23 -1.12
CA GLN A 24 2.87 6.18 -0.11
C GLN A 24 2.57 4.80 -0.73
N TRP A 25 2.20 4.77 -2.00
CA TRP A 25 2.04 3.56 -2.82
C TRP A 25 3.38 2.95 -3.27
N ILE A 26 4.46 3.73 -3.22
CA ILE A 26 5.79 3.32 -3.64
C ILE A 26 6.44 2.58 -2.46
N GLY A 27 6.22 1.27 -2.39
CA GLY A 27 6.88 0.41 -1.39
C GLY A 27 5.94 -0.53 -0.63
N GLY A 28 5.07 -1.24 -1.35
CA GLY A 28 4.10 -2.15 -0.75
C GLY A 28 3.56 -3.21 -1.71
N VAL A 29 2.61 -3.99 -1.24
CA VAL A 29 1.98 -5.07 -2.00
C VAL A 29 0.50 -4.78 -2.18
N ILE A 30 -0.03 -5.08 -3.37
CA ILE A 30 -1.48 -5.04 -3.64
C ILE A 30 -2.05 -6.44 -3.48
N VAL A 31 -3.07 -6.56 -2.64
CA VAL A 31 -3.81 -7.81 -2.41
C VAL A 31 -5.25 -7.62 -2.85
N LEU A 32 -5.74 -8.55 -3.67
CA LEU A 32 -7.14 -8.60 -4.08
C LEU A 32 -7.89 -9.58 -3.17
N SER A 33 -8.98 -9.12 -2.56
CA SER A 33 -9.76 -9.92 -1.61
C SER A 33 -11.26 -9.67 -1.80
N PRO A 34 -12.12 -10.72 -1.75
CA PRO A 34 -13.57 -10.55 -1.71
C PRO A 34 -14.05 -9.97 -0.37
N SER A 35 -13.20 -9.92 0.67
CA SER A 35 -13.57 -9.34 1.95
C SER A 35 -13.57 -7.82 1.90
N LYS A 36 -14.72 -7.22 2.24
CA LYS A 36 -14.85 -5.76 2.43
C LYS A 36 -14.28 -5.28 3.78
N ARG A 37 -13.94 -6.21 4.68
CA ARG A 37 -13.39 -5.91 6.01
C ARG A 37 -12.16 -6.77 6.24
N LEU A 38 -11.02 -6.23 5.89
CA LEU A 38 -9.73 -6.87 6.06
C LEU A 38 -8.86 -6.01 6.98
N SER A 39 -8.05 -6.66 7.80
CA SER A 39 -7.10 -6.05 8.72
C SER A 39 -5.89 -6.97 8.88
N LEU A 40 -4.74 -6.40 9.23
CA LEU A 40 -3.57 -7.18 9.67
C LEU A 40 -3.77 -7.58 11.13
N GLY A 41 -3.41 -8.81 11.47
CA GLY A 41 -3.30 -9.26 12.86
C GLY A 41 -1.98 -8.84 13.49
N THR A 42 -1.93 -8.80 14.83
CA THR A 42 -0.67 -8.61 15.57
C THR A 42 0.23 -9.80 15.34
N ASP A 43 1.48 -9.56 14.93
CA ASP A 43 2.48 -10.59 14.61
C ASP A 43 2.00 -11.65 13.59
N GLU A 44 1.02 -11.29 12.76
CA GLU A 44 0.51 -12.16 11.69
C GLU A 44 1.59 -12.28 10.61
N ARG A 45 1.85 -13.51 10.14
CA ARG A 45 2.71 -13.73 8.97
C ARG A 45 1.93 -13.42 7.71
N PHE A 46 2.61 -12.92 6.69
CA PHE A 46 1.99 -12.58 5.41
C PHE A 46 1.26 -13.76 4.76
N THR A 47 1.78 -14.98 4.89
CA THR A 47 1.13 -16.20 4.35
C THR A 47 -0.21 -16.48 5.02
N ASP A 48 -0.28 -16.29 6.34
CA ASP A 48 -1.48 -16.57 7.12
C ASP A 48 -2.55 -15.50 6.82
N PHE A 49 -2.12 -14.25 6.65
CA PHE A 49 -2.94 -13.16 6.12
C PHE A 49 -3.51 -13.49 4.73
N LEU A 50 -2.68 -13.94 3.79
CA LEU A 50 -3.11 -14.25 2.42
C LEU A 50 -4.16 -15.37 2.39
N GLN A 51 -3.99 -16.42 3.18
CA GLN A 51 -4.98 -17.51 3.26
C GLN A 51 -6.35 -17.00 3.68
N ARG A 52 -6.39 -16.08 4.66
CA ARG A 52 -7.62 -15.43 5.10
C ARG A 52 -8.16 -14.44 4.07
N ALA A 53 -7.28 -13.74 3.35
CA ALA A 53 -7.65 -12.73 2.36
C ALA A 53 -8.25 -13.34 1.09
N VAL A 54 -7.77 -14.50 0.63
CA VAL A 54 -8.27 -15.16 -0.60
C VAL A 54 -9.72 -15.64 -0.43
N GLY A 55 -10.14 -16.02 0.79
CA GLY A 55 -11.47 -16.55 1.05
C GLY A 55 -11.74 -17.89 0.34
N GLU A 56 -13.00 -18.34 0.34
CA GLU A 56 -13.37 -19.57 -0.39
C GLU A 56 -13.53 -19.31 -1.89
N PRO A 57 -12.86 -20.10 -2.76
CA PRO A 57 -13.00 -19.98 -4.20
C PRO A 57 -14.36 -20.53 -4.65
N GLY A 58 -15.19 -19.72 -5.32
CA GLY A 58 -16.40 -20.25 -5.97
C GLY A 58 -17.57 -19.30 -6.22
N LEU A 59 -17.53 -18.06 -5.72
CA LEU A 59 -18.59 -17.07 -5.99
C LEU A 59 -18.03 -15.93 -6.85
N GLU A 60 -18.81 -15.50 -7.85
CA GLU A 60 -18.62 -14.21 -8.54
C GLU A 60 -18.92 -13.07 -7.56
N VAL A 61 -18.10 -12.92 -6.52
CA VAL A 61 -18.18 -11.83 -5.55
C VAL A 61 -17.27 -10.69 -6.00
N PRO A 62 -17.67 -9.43 -5.74
CA PRO A 62 -16.79 -8.28 -5.98
C PRO A 62 -15.50 -8.44 -5.18
N VAL A 63 -14.37 -8.16 -5.85
CA VAL A 63 -13.06 -8.10 -5.22
C VAL A 63 -12.70 -6.65 -4.94
N TYR A 64 -12.08 -6.43 -3.78
CA TYR A 64 -11.56 -5.14 -3.34
C TYR A 64 -10.04 -5.17 -3.42
N ALA A 65 -9.44 -4.04 -3.79
CA ALA A 65 -8.00 -3.88 -3.79
C ALA A 65 -7.56 -3.31 -2.44
N TRP A 66 -6.55 -3.94 -1.85
CA TRP A 66 -5.95 -3.54 -0.59
C TRP A 66 -4.47 -3.30 -0.79
N HIS A 67 -3.95 -2.19 -0.27
CA HIS A 67 -2.54 -1.90 -0.26
C HIS A 67 -1.95 -2.20 1.12
N ILE A 68 -0.91 -3.04 1.15
CA ILE A 68 -0.06 -3.27 2.32
C ILE A 68 1.15 -2.36 2.18
N ALA A 69 1.19 -1.29 2.96
CA ALA A 69 2.35 -0.41 3.03
C ALA A 69 3.44 -1.03 3.92
N CYS A 70 4.70 -0.64 3.69
CA CYS A 70 5.87 -1.05 4.48
C CYS A 70 6.02 -2.58 4.51
N PHE A 71 6.25 -3.18 3.34
CA PHE A 71 6.43 -4.61 3.17
C PHE A 71 7.91 -4.99 3.00
N ASP A 72 8.36 -6.10 3.61
CA ASP A 72 9.72 -6.60 3.44
C ASP A 72 9.79 -7.49 2.19
N PHE A 73 10.25 -6.91 1.06
CA PHE A 73 10.41 -7.66 -0.18
C PHE A 73 11.53 -8.70 -0.15
N GLN A 74 12.49 -8.60 0.77
CA GLN A 74 13.56 -9.59 0.86
C GLN A 74 13.12 -10.84 1.61
N LYS A 75 12.28 -10.66 2.63
CA LYS A 75 11.71 -11.77 3.41
C LYS A 75 10.34 -12.23 2.93
N GLU A 76 9.74 -11.47 2.02
CA GLU A 76 8.37 -11.67 1.55
C GLU A 76 7.36 -11.69 2.72
N ASP A 77 7.54 -10.77 3.69
CA ASP A 77 6.74 -10.77 4.92
C ASP A 77 6.37 -9.35 5.41
N LEU A 78 5.44 -9.30 6.37
CA LEU A 78 5.00 -8.08 7.03
C LEU A 78 6.10 -7.55 7.97
N LEU A 79 6.22 -6.23 8.02
CA LEU A 79 6.97 -5.50 9.02
C LEU A 79 6.06 -5.09 10.19
N PRO A 80 6.59 -4.82 11.39
CA PRO A 80 5.81 -4.31 12.51
C PRO A 80 5.03 -3.02 12.20
N GLU A 81 5.57 -2.19 11.32
CA GLU A 81 4.97 -0.96 10.81
C GLU A 81 4.04 -1.16 9.60
N SER A 82 3.86 -2.39 9.12
CA SER A 82 2.96 -2.66 8.01
C SER A 82 1.54 -2.21 8.34
N SER A 83 0.89 -1.61 7.34
CA SER A 83 -0.49 -1.16 7.46
C SER A 83 -1.28 -1.51 6.21
N LEU A 84 -2.56 -1.81 6.41
CA LEU A 84 -3.48 -2.20 5.34
C LEU A 84 -4.44 -1.06 5.04
N ILE A 85 -4.53 -0.68 3.77
CA ILE A 85 -5.31 0.44 3.28
C ILE A 85 -6.26 -0.08 2.20
N CYS A 86 -7.56 0.19 2.34
CA CYS A 86 -8.54 -0.11 1.28
C CYS A 86 -8.39 0.93 0.17
N LEU A 87 -8.39 0.46 -1.07
CA LEU A 87 -8.33 1.29 -2.26
C LEU A 87 -9.74 1.38 -2.83
N GLU A 88 -10.39 2.52 -2.64
CA GLU A 88 -11.74 2.82 -3.15
C GLU A 88 -11.71 3.23 -4.63
#